data_AF-A0A835SQT4-F1
#
_entry.id   AF-A0A835SQT4-F1
#
_cell.length_a   1.000
_cell.length_b   1.000
_cell.length_c   1.000
_cell.angle_alpha   90.00
_cell.angle_beta   90.00
_cell.angle_gamma   90.00
#
_symmetry.space_group_name_H-M   'P 1'
#
loop_
_entity.id
_entity.type
_entity.pdbx_description
1 polymer ?
#
loop_
_entity_poly.entity_id
_entity_poly.type
_entity_poly.pdbx_seq_one_letter_code
_entity_poly.pdbx_strand_id
1 'polypeptide(L)'
;MAGFNVRVAEGISSLFGQDAHADCSVIFCLEHPTSESGDEPQASSSGRKRGRESIAECATVGEPLPAHSFVLRFASDKLAAQLDWPANTDASRNQKPSSKKAKGRERRATTQLKVEEPQLEVLLGSAAELPAARAAIQFAYTGRVEAGSIREALQVRRQAAYLQMEGCAAACLAAVREKLATGAGSSAGAAAATGAAEAKAAGSPATAWAMPAVLELYGCTDVWPEPDEDAAFAALLTEAKQQLVAHFGDALAVLNNKERREQMRALPAVGMEALLESDDFGTDSESSVVLMLAEWMDANHSTTDVATRQRLCGLLRLACCSRAYLCWVLPALAARHTDAPLHPAGWLAVTPQQLTCVANFSTAPEGERKVMSAGLLCKLLGATNSRCWLSTQPRRRCLSAEGRTFAFAVRLEQLTEAEQLLAAALPGAAVALDALVAGAPGGGDGGGCVAAEGLEWRPSLEWRQGTAAAGLFLRCAVPLILLRPPGQPLSALMSAGTATVPHIRLCVHSGAAPPDAGGGKRAKTFQAEMRNVVISLGNLGLGFERALPLKPASEAIPQRQQQGQQQQQERQAAAEAAVRWAAYLWDGKVNGALTLLPPKEPQEQQKKQ
;
A
#
# COMPACT_ATOMS: atom_id res chain seq x y z
N MET A 1 1.62 -40.85 16.40
CA MET A 1 0.73 -41.09 15.23
C MET A 1 1.03 -42.49 14.72
N ALA A 2 0.03 -43.37 14.65
CA ALA A 2 0.19 -44.67 14.02
C ALA A 2 0.40 -44.46 12.51
N GLY A 3 1.40 -45.13 11.92
CA GLY A 3 1.70 -45.00 10.51
C GLY A 3 0.52 -45.49 9.66
N PHE A 4 -0.08 -44.60 8.89
CA PHE A 4 -1.08 -44.95 7.89
C PHE A 4 -0.41 -45.77 6.78
N ASN A 5 -1.16 -46.68 6.12
CA ASN A 5 -0.64 -47.41 4.98
C ASN A 5 -0.53 -46.46 3.77
N VAL A 6 0.70 -46.03 3.46
CA VAL A 6 0.99 -45.05 2.39
C VAL A 6 0.40 -45.48 1.04
N ARG A 7 0.44 -46.77 0.70
CA ARG A 7 -0.10 -47.27 -0.57
C ARG A 7 -1.62 -47.12 -0.66
N VAL A 8 -2.32 -47.24 0.46
CA VAL A 8 -3.77 -47.04 0.51
C VAL A 8 -4.09 -45.57 0.33
N ALA A 9 -3.35 -44.68 0.98
CA ALA A 9 -3.52 -43.23 0.82
C ALA A 9 -3.24 -42.79 -0.63
N GLU A 10 -2.13 -43.25 -1.22
CA GLU A 10 -1.81 -42.99 -2.64
C GLU A 10 -2.88 -43.54 -3.58
N GLY A 11 -3.37 -44.75 -3.31
CA GLY A 11 -4.48 -45.36 -4.02
C GLY A 11 -5.73 -44.48 -3.99
N ILE A 12 -6.18 -44.06 -2.81
CA ILE A 12 -7.34 -43.17 -2.64
C ILE A 12 -7.11 -41.84 -3.36
N SER A 13 -5.94 -41.20 -3.17
CA SER A 13 -5.63 -39.93 -3.83
C SER A 13 -5.69 -40.04 -5.36
N SER A 14 -5.27 -41.18 -5.93
CA SER A 14 -5.32 -41.39 -7.38
C SER A 14 -6.73 -41.53 -7.95
N LEU A 15 -7.74 -41.84 -7.12
CA LEU A 15 -9.13 -42.02 -7.55
C LEU A 15 -9.88 -40.70 -7.81
N PHE A 16 -9.32 -39.56 -7.40
CA PHE A 16 -9.99 -38.26 -7.58
C PHE A 16 -10.26 -37.97 -9.07
N GLY A 17 -11.54 -37.75 -9.41
CA GLY A 17 -11.97 -37.44 -10.77
C GLY A 17 -11.89 -38.62 -11.75
N GLN A 18 -11.67 -39.84 -11.27
CA GLN A 18 -11.72 -41.05 -12.09
C GLN A 18 -13.08 -41.75 -11.99
N ASP A 19 -13.57 -42.29 -13.10
CA ASP A 19 -14.78 -43.13 -13.11
C ASP A 19 -14.55 -44.51 -12.46
N ALA A 20 -13.29 -44.90 -12.27
CA ALA A 20 -12.92 -46.17 -11.69
C ALA A 20 -13.42 -46.26 -10.25
N HIS A 21 -14.44 -47.09 -10.01
CA HIS A 21 -15.07 -47.30 -8.71
C HIS A 21 -15.88 -46.12 -8.17
N ALA A 22 -16.16 -45.10 -8.99
CA ALA A 22 -17.08 -44.03 -8.63
C ALA A 22 -18.48 -44.62 -8.40
N ASP A 23 -19.09 -44.26 -7.27
CA ASP A 23 -20.44 -44.70 -6.87
C ASP A 23 -21.38 -43.52 -6.62
N CYS A 24 -20.92 -42.30 -6.87
CA CYS A 24 -21.72 -41.09 -6.95
C CYS A 24 -21.08 -40.06 -7.89
N SER A 25 -21.83 -39.02 -8.24
CA SER A 25 -21.31 -37.88 -9.00
C SER A 25 -21.63 -36.58 -8.29
N VAL A 26 -20.69 -35.64 -8.28
CA VAL A 26 -20.90 -34.29 -7.75
C VAL A 26 -21.24 -33.35 -8.90
N ILE A 27 -22.40 -32.72 -8.82
CA ILE A 27 -22.90 -31.73 -9.77
C ILE A 27 -22.79 -30.35 -9.12
N PHE A 28 -22.20 -29.41 -9.85
CA PHE A 28 -22.06 -28.03 -9.40
C PHE A 28 -23.19 -27.20 -9.99
N CYS A 29 -23.97 -26.54 -9.15
CA CYS A 29 -25.15 -25.78 -9.53
C CYS A 29 -24.97 -24.32 -9.12
N LEU A 30 -25.39 -23.36 -9.94
CA LEU A 30 -25.46 -21.97 -9.49
C LEU A 30 -26.60 -21.79 -8.50
N GLU A 31 -26.34 -21.07 -7.40
CA GLU A 31 -27.41 -20.55 -6.55
C GLU A 31 -28.27 -19.62 -7.41
N HIS A 32 -29.52 -20.00 -7.62
CA HIS A 32 -30.48 -19.08 -8.20
C HIS A 32 -30.64 -17.92 -7.22
N PRO A 33 -30.53 -16.65 -7.67
CA PRO A 33 -30.90 -15.55 -6.82
C PRO A 33 -32.36 -15.79 -6.47
N THR A 34 -32.63 -16.16 -5.21
CA THR A 34 -33.98 -16.24 -4.70
C THR A 34 -34.56 -14.89 -4.99
N SER A 35 -35.46 -14.82 -5.96
CA SER A 35 -36.14 -13.59 -6.30
C SER A 35 -36.96 -13.23 -5.07
N GLU A 36 -36.33 -12.50 -4.16
CA GLU A 36 -36.95 -11.89 -3.01
C GLU A 36 -38.01 -10.96 -3.59
N SER A 37 -39.21 -11.51 -3.69
CA SER A 37 -40.41 -10.81 -4.09
C SER A 37 -40.57 -9.64 -3.13
N GLY A 38 -40.23 -8.44 -3.60
CA GLY A 38 -40.45 -7.22 -2.88
C GLY A 38 -41.91 -7.13 -2.44
N ASP A 39 -42.10 -6.80 -1.17
CA ASP A 39 -43.35 -6.25 -0.65
C ASP A 39 -43.69 -4.98 -1.44
N GLU A 40 -44.41 -5.13 -2.56
CA GLU A 40 -45.26 -4.07 -3.09
C GLU A 40 -46.67 -4.23 -2.49
N PRO A 41 -47.14 -3.31 -1.64
CA PRO A 41 -48.51 -3.34 -1.17
C PRO A 41 -49.39 -2.61 -2.18
N GLN A 42 -50.03 -3.31 -3.13
CA GLN A 42 -51.19 -2.74 -3.81
C GLN A 42 -52.26 -3.77 -4.22
N ALA A 43 -53.29 -3.79 -3.38
CA ALA A 43 -54.72 -3.85 -3.66
C ALA A 43 -55.21 -4.48 -5.00
N SER A 44 -55.98 -5.57 -4.83
CA SER A 44 -57.20 -5.91 -5.57
C SER A 44 -57.15 -5.96 -7.11
N SER A 45 -57.27 -7.16 -7.69
CA SER A 45 -58.59 -7.67 -8.11
C SER A 45 -58.48 -8.89 -9.05
N SER A 46 -59.39 -9.83 -8.77
CA SER A 46 -59.96 -10.84 -9.68
C SER A 46 -59.08 -12.00 -10.14
N GLY A 47 -59.59 -13.20 -9.85
CA GLY A 47 -58.85 -14.45 -9.95
C GLY A 47 -58.62 -14.94 -11.37
N ARG A 48 -57.42 -15.47 -11.59
CA ARG A 48 -57.13 -16.38 -12.70
C ARG A 48 -56.25 -17.54 -12.21
N LYS A 49 -56.70 -18.72 -12.60
CA LYS A 49 -56.11 -20.06 -12.59
C LYS A 49 -54.61 -20.11 -12.26
N ARG A 50 -54.28 -20.71 -11.09
CA ARG A 50 -52.92 -21.12 -10.69
C ARG A 50 -52.28 -21.95 -11.81
N GLY A 51 -51.36 -21.33 -12.56
CA GLY A 51 -50.41 -22.03 -13.40
C GLY A 51 -49.39 -22.72 -12.50
N ARG A 52 -49.12 -23.99 -12.78
CA ARG A 52 -48.12 -24.82 -12.11
C ARG A 52 -46.76 -24.16 -12.30
N GLU A 53 -46.17 -23.63 -11.23
CA GLU A 53 -44.79 -23.15 -11.22
C GLU A 53 -43.87 -24.28 -11.66
N SER A 54 -43.22 -24.06 -12.80
CA SER A 54 -42.13 -24.88 -13.29
C SER A 54 -40.99 -24.76 -12.29
N ILE A 55 -40.57 -25.88 -11.69
CA ILE A 55 -39.34 -25.96 -10.90
C ILE A 55 -38.23 -25.43 -11.80
N ALA A 56 -37.64 -24.29 -11.43
CA ALA A 56 -36.57 -23.67 -12.20
C ALA A 56 -35.36 -24.60 -12.14
N GLU A 57 -34.99 -25.20 -13.27
CA GLU A 57 -33.81 -26.07 -13.38
C GLU A 57 -32.57 -25.28 -12.93
N CYS A 58 -31.87 -25.77 -11.90
CA CYS A 58 -30.56 -25.26 -11.49
C CYS A 58 -29.59 -25.35 -12.67
N ALA A 59 -29.01 -24.21 -13.04
CA ALA A 59 -28.02 -24.17 -14.10
C ALA A 59 -26.75 -24.88 -13.62
N THR A 60 -26.46 -26.04 -14.21
CA THR A 60 -25.26 -26.82 -13.92
C THR A 60 -24.03 -26.11 -14.51
N VAL A 61 -22.94 -26.03 -13.74
CA VAL A 61 -21.68 -25.39 -14.14
C VAL A 61 -20.57 -26.42 -14.26
N GLY A 62 -20.01 -26.53 -15.46
CA GLY A 62 -18.91 -27.46 -15.73
C GLY A 62 -19.36 -28.92 -15.80
N GLU A 63 -18.38 -29.82 -15.91
CA GLU A 63 -18.62 -31.26 -16.00
C GLU A 63 -18.81 -31.86 -14.60
N PRO A 64 -19.80 -32.77 -14.44
CA PRO A 64 -19.97 -33.55 -13.22
C PRO A 64 -18.66 -34.23 -12.82
N LEU A 65 -18.37 -34.23 -11.52
CA LEU A 65 -17.15 -34.82 -10.97
C LEU A 65 -17.47 -36.23 -10.45
N PRO A 66 -16.94 -37.31 -11.06
CA PRO A 66 -17.09 -38.65 -10.51
C PRO A 66 -16.41 -38.74 -9.14
N ALA A 67 -17.10 -39.37 -8.19
CA ALA A 67 -16.68 -39.38 -6.80
C ALA A 67 -17.03 -40.69 -6.07
N HIS A 68 -16.49 -40.82 -4.86
CA HIS A 68 -16.56 -42.00 -4.02
C HIS A 68 -17.24 -41.63 -2.69
N SER A 69 -18.44 -42.16 -2.49
CA SER A 69 -19.31 -41.86 -1.36
C SER A 69 -18.62 -42.11 -0.01
N PHE A 70 -17.77 -43.14 0.07
CA PHE A 70 -17.03 -43.44 1.29
C PHE A 70 -16.04 -42.31 1.63
N VAL A 71 -15.31 -41.75 0.66
CA VAL A 71 -14.36 -40.65 0.89
C VAL A 71 -15.12 -39.41 1.34
N LEU A 72 -16.18 -39.05 0.62
CA LEU A 72 -16.95 -37.84 0.89
C LEU A 72 -17.66 -37.89 2.24
N ARG A 73 -18.18 -39.05 2.65
CA ARG A 73 -18.82 -39.23 3.98
C ARG A 73 -17.87 -38.97 5.14
N PHE A 74 -16.63 -39.43 5.03
CA PHE A 74 -15.65 -39.25 6.11
C PHE A 74 -14.98 -37.87 6.09
N ALA A 75 -15.00 -37.17 4.97
CA ALA A 75 -14.40 -35.85 4.85
C ALA A 75 -15.40 -34.70 5.11
N SER A 76 -16.71 -34.95 4.97
CA SER A 76 -17.77 -33.94 4.95
C SER A 76 -19.02 -34.35 5.71
N ASP A 77 -19.38 -33.60 6.73
CA ASP A 77 -20.69 -33.80 7.37
C ASP A 77 -21.84 -33.42 6.41
N LYS A 78 -21.64 -32.38 5.60
CA LYS A 78 -22.65 -31.90 4.65
C LYS A 78 -22.89 -32.87 3.50
N LEU A 79 -21.84 -33.39 2.87
CA LEU A 79 -21.98 -34.38 1.79
C LEU A 79 -22.42 -35.73 2.36
N ALA A 80 -22.02 -36.11 3.59
CA ALA A 80 -22.56 -37.27 4.27
C ALA A 80 -24.09 -37.16 4.42
N ALA A 81 -24.58 -36.01 4.87
CA ALA A 81 -26.03 -35.76 5.02
C ALA A 81 -26.79 -35.85 3.68
N GLN A 82 -26.21 -35.38 2.57
CA GLN A 82 -26.82 -35.54 1.24
C GLN A 82 -26.81 -37.01 0.78
N LEU A 83 -25.75 -37.77 1.06
CA LEU A 83 -25.64 -39.20 0.72
C LEU A 83 -26.56 -40.10 1.56
N ASP A 84 -26.83 -39.71 2.79
CA ASP A 84 -27.71 -40.43 3.71
C ASP A 84 -29.19 -40.07 3.50
N TRP A 85 -29.46 -39.01 2.74
CA TRP A 85 -30.82 -38.68 2.32
C TRP A 85 -31.37 -39.86 1.49
N PRO A 86 -32.44 -40.53 1.95
CA PRO A 86 -32.97 -41.67 1.22
C PRO A 86 -33.42 -41.18 -0.15
N ALA A 87 -32.95 -41.83 -1.22
CA ALA A 87 -33.34 -41.59 -2.62
C ALA A 87 -34.83 -41.89 -2.91
N ASN A 88 -35.72 -41.72 -1.92
CA ASN A 88 -37.01 -42.39 -1.83
C ASN A 88 -38.19 -41.43 -1.61
N THR A 89 -38.04 -40.14 -1.87
CA THR A 89 -39.16 -39.18 -1.71
C THR A 89 -39.92 -38.80 -2.98
N ASP A 90 -39.50 -39.18 -4.20
CA ASP A 90 -40.21 -38.69 -5.40
C ASP A 90 -40.64 -39.69 -6.50
N ALA A 91 -40.57 -41.01 -6.29
CA ALA A 91 -41.05 -41.98 -7.30
C ALA A 91 -42.31 -42.80 -6.94
N SER A 92 -42.82 -42.76 -5.70
CA SER A 92 -43.92 -43.66 -5.30
C SER A 92 -45.05 -43.00 -4.51
N ARG A 93 -45.67 -41.93 -5.04
CA ARG A 93 -47.04 -41.58 -4.60
C ARG A 93 -47.87 -40.75 -5.58
N ASN A 94 -47.98 -41.12 -6.87
CA ASN A 94 -49.18 -40.77 -7.66
C ASN A 94 -49.38 -41.48 -9.01
N GLN A 95 -48.88 -42.70 -9.22
CA GLN A 95 -49.45 -43.54 -10.30
C GLN A 95 -50.69 -44.27 -9.78
N LYS A 96 -51.85 -43.61 -9.95
CA LYS A 96 -53.16 -44.26 -9.89
C LYS A 96 -53.15 -45.46 -10.87
N PRO A 97 -53.48 -46.68 -10.43
CA PRO A 97 -53.62 -47.81 -11.34
C PRO A 97 -54.93 -47.63 -12.11
N SER A 98 -54.86 -47.13 -13.34
CA SER A 98 -56.01 -47.23 -14.25
C SER A 98 -55.98 -48.61 -14.90
N SER A 99 -56.82 -49.49 -14.35
CA SER A 99 -57.09 -50.82 -14.88
C SER A 99 -57.73 -50.72 -16.27
N LYS A 100 -57.01 -51.07 -17.34
CA LYS A 100 -57.64 -51.55 -18.58
C LYS A 100 -56.91 -52.78 -19.11
N LYS A 101 -57.65 -53.88 -19.08
CA LYS A 101 -57.35 -55.18 -19.71
C LYS A 101 -56.95 -55.00 -21.17
N ALA A 102 -55.79 -55.50 -21.55
CA ALA A 102 -55.52 -55.99 -22.90
C ALA A 102 -54.59 -57.20 -22.82
N LYS A 103 -55.06 -58.30 -23.42
CA LYS A 103 -54.49 -59.64 -23.41
C LYS A 103 -53.65 -59.76 -24.69
N GLY A 104 -52.34 -59.95 -24.60
CA GLY A 104 -51.54 -60.12 -25.82
C GLY A 104 -50.02 -60.13 -25.65
N ARG A 105 -49.50 -61.31 -25.30
CA ARG A 105 -48.33 -61.98 -25.92
C ARG A 105 -46.96 -61.27 -25.90
N GLU A 106 -46.12 -61.78 -24.99
CA GLU A 106 -44.68 -62.09 -25.12
C GLU A 106 -43.79 -61.22 -26.01
N ARG A 107 -42.90 -60.45 -25.36
CA ARG A 107 -41.46 -60.46 -25.66
C ARG A 107 -40.68 -60.00 -24.42
N ARG A 108 -39.91 -60.93 -23.86
CA ARG A 108 -38.95 -60.74 -22.76
C ARG A 108 -37.81 -59.84 -23.25
N ALA A 109 -37.79 -58.58 -22.84
CA ALA A 109 -36.59 -57.75 -22.81
C ALA A 109 -36.31 -57.45 -21.35
N THR A 110 -35.20 -57.98 -20.83
CA THR A 110 -34.61 -57.57 -19.54
C THR A 110 -34.12 -56.14 -19.70
N THR A 111 -35.01 -55.17 -19.47
CA THR A 111 -34.61 -53.79 -19.18
C THR A 111 -33.86 -53.83 -17.86
N GLN A 112 -32.52 -53.82 -17.93
CA GLN A 112 -31.69 -53.49 -16.78
C GLN A 112 -32.16 -52.12 -16.28
N LEU A 113 -32.79 -52.11 -15.11
CA LEU A 113 -33.01 -50.89 -14.34
C LEU A 113 -31.62 -50.30 -14.10
N LYS A 114 -31.28 -49.28 -14.90
CA LYS A 114 -30.10 -48.45 -14.68
C LYS A 114 -30.34 -47.80 -13.33
N VAL A 115 -29.67 -48.32 -12.30
CA VAL A 115 -29.65 -47.70 -10.98
C VAL A 115 -29.02 -46.33 -11.21
N GLU A 116 -29.81 -45.27 -11.08
CA GLU A 116 -29.29 -43.91 -11.20
C GLU A 116 -28.32 -43.69 -10.04
N GLU A 117 -27.08 -43.36 -10.39
CA GLU A 117 -26.04 -43.08 -9.41
C GLU A 117 -26.44 -41.84 -8.60
N PRO A 118 -26.24 -41.84 -7.27
CA PRO A 118 -26.50 -40.68 -6.43
C PRO A 118 -25.80 -39.42 -6.98
N GLN A 119 -26.56 -38.35 -7.14
CA GLN A 119 -26.05 -37.05 -7.55
C GLN A 119 -25.99 -36.13 -6.33
N LEU A 120 -24.80 -35.62 -6.02
CA LEU A 120 -24.56 -34.68 -4.94
C LEU A 120 -24.50 -33.28 -5.51
N GLU A 121 -25.34 -32.41 -4.99
CA GLU A 121 -25.43 -31.04 -5.47
C GLU A 121 -24.58 -30.11 -4.60
N VAL A 122 -23.62 -29.44 -5.22
CA VAL A 122 -22.82 -28.38 -4.62
C VAL A 122 -23.26 -27.05 -5.22
N LEU A 123 -23.91 -26.24 -4.39
CA LEU A 123 -24.33 -24.91 -4.81
C LEU A 123 -23.15 -23.94 -4.80
N LEU A 124 -23.01 -23.15 -5.86
CA LEU A 124 -21.97 -22.15 -6.06
C LEU A 124 -22.61 -20.77 -6.18
N GLY A 125 -22.01 -19.77 -5.54
CA GLY A 125 -22.46 -18.38 -5.69
C GLY A 125 -22.12 -17.80 -7.08
N SER A 126 -21.11 -18.37 -7.75
CA SER A 126 -20.78 -18.02 -9.13
C SER A 126 -19.99 -19.13 -9.82
N ALA A 127 -19.95 -19.12 -11.15
CA ALA A 127 -19.15 -20.07 -11.92
C ALA A 127 -17.63 -19.99 -11.62
N ALA A 128 -17.15 -18.83 -11.15
CA ALA A 128 -15.76 -18.63 -10.77
C ALA A 128 -15.35 -19.41 -9.51
N GLU A 129 -16.31 -19.90 -8.72
CA GLU A 129 -16.04 -20.68 -7.52
C GLU A 129 -15.79 -22.17 -7.81
N LEU A 130 -16.11 -22.64 -9.03
CA LEU A 130 -15.98 -24.04 -9.42
C LEU A 130 -14.57 -24.63 -9.17
N PRO A 131 -13.45 -23.96 -9.53
CA PRO A 131 -12.11 -24.48 -9.25
C PRO A 131 -11.85 -24.64 -7.74
N ALA A 132 -12.31 -23.69 -6.93
CA ALA A 132 -12.12 -23.73 -5.48
C ALA A 132 -12.95 -24.85 -4.83
N ALA A 133 -14.19 -25.07 -5.29
CA ALA A 133 -15.03 -26.17 -4.83
C ALA A 133 -14.44 -27.53 -5.20
N ARG A 134 -13.94 -27.67 -6.44
CA ARG A 134 -13.22 -28.88 -6.89
C ARG A 134 -11.97 -29.14 -6.06
N ALA A 135 -11.16 -28.12 -5.79
CA ALA A 135 -9.96 -28.24 -4.96
C ALA A 135 -10.29 -28.59 -3.49
N ALA A 136 -11.39 -28.07 -2.94
CA ALA A 136 -11.87 -28.47 -1.61
C ALA A 136 -12.29 -29.95 -1.58
N ILE A 137 -12.94 -30.45 -2.63
CA ILE A 137 -13.27 -31.89 -2.75
C ILE A 137 -11.99 -32.70 -2.98
N GLN A 138 -11.03 -32.22 -3.79
CA GLN A 138 -9.73 -32.88 -3.98
C GLN A 138 -8.96 -33.04 -2.66
N PHE A 139 -9.09 -32.09 -1.73
CA PHE A 139 -8.53 -32.20 -0.40
C PHE A 139 -9.04 -33.44 0.35
N ALA A 140 -10.31 -33.83 0.18
CA ALA A 140 -10.86 -35.05 0.80
C ALA A 140 -10.11 -36.32 0.37
N TYR A 141 -9.52 -36.33 -0.83
CA TYR A 141 -8.78 -37.47 -1.38
C TYR A 141 -7.27 -37.39 -1.09
N THR A 142 -6.72 -36.18 -1.02
CA THR A 142 -5.27 -35.95 -1.00
C THR A 142 -4.72 -35.49 0.36
N GLY A 143 -5.58 -34.91 1.20
CA GLY A 143 -5.19 -34.21 2.43
C GLY A 143 -4.30 -32.99 2.19
N ARG A 144 -4.22 -32.47 0.95
CA ARG A 144 -3.35 -31.34 0.57
C ARG A 144 -4.15 -30.29 -0.19
N VAL A 145 -3.78 -29.03 0.04
CA VAL A 145 -4.35 -27.88 -0.66
C VAL A 145 -3.36 -27.43 -1.74
N GLU A 146 -3.70 -27.65 -2.99
CA GLU A 146 -2.92 -27.21 -4.15
C GLU A 146 -3.43 -25.85 -4.62
N ALA A 147 -2.91 -24.77 -4.03
CA ALA A 147 -3.22 -23.40 -4.42
C ALA A 147 -1.97 -22.71 -4.99
N GLY A 148 -2.10 -22.12 -6.18
CA GLY A 148 -1.06 -21.31 -6.81
C GLY A 148 -0.90 -19.95 -6.13
N SER A 149 -1.99 -19.36 -5.64
CA SER A 149 -2.03 -18.02 -5.05
C SER A 149 -2.61 -18.00 -3.62
N ILE A 150 -2.48 -16.88 -2.90
CA ILE A 150 -3.14 -16.69 -1.59
C ILE A 150 -4.65 -16.59 -1.79
N ARG A 151 -5.09 -15.89 -2.85
CA ARG A 151 -6.51 -15.79 -3.21
C ARG A 151 -7.15 -17.16 -3.39
N GLU A 152 -6.52 -18.04 -4.16
CA GLU A 152 -7.01 -19.41 -4.38
C GLU A 152 -7.12 -20.19 -3.07
N ALA A 153 -6.09 -20.13 -2.20
CA ALA A 153 -6.13 -20.82 -0.91
C ALA A 153 -7.30 -20.35 -0.03
N LEU A 154 -7.60 -19.04 -0.03
CA LEU A 154 -8.73 -18.48 0.71
C LEU A 154 -10.09 -18.84 0.10
N GLN A 155 -10.18 -18.89 -1.24
CA GLN A 155 -11.39 -19.36 -1.93
C GLN A 155 -11.65 -20.85 -1.63
N VAL A 156 -10.61 -21.70 -1.65
CA VAL A 156 -10.72 -23.11 -1.25
C VAL A 156 -11.16 -23.21 0.20
N ARG A 157 -10.61 -22.39 1.11
CA ARG A 157 -11.05 -22.33 2.52
C ARG A 157 -12.53 -22.00 2.63
N ARG A 158 -13.03 -21.00 1.90
CA ARG A 158 -14.45 -20.59 1.91
C ARG A 158 -15.35 -21.74 1.45
N GLN A 159 -15.00 -22.40 0.35
CA GLN A 159 -15.75 -23.56 -0.17
C GLN A 159 -15.67 -24.75 0.79
N ALA A 160 -14.51 -25.00 1.39
CA ALA A 160 -14.32 -26.03 2.40
C ALA A 160 -15.19 -25.80 3.65
N ALA A 161 -15.30 -24.55 4.12
CA ALA A 161 -16.19 -24.20 5.23
C ALA A 161 -17.67 -24.43 4.86
N TYR A 162 -18.09 -24.03 3.66
CA TYR A 162 -19.44 -24.29 3.15
C TYR A 162 -19.77 -25.78 3.04
N LEU A 163 -18.80 -26.59 2.61
CA LEU A 163 -18.90 -28.04 2.50
C LEU A 163 -18.66 -28.77 3.83
N GLN A 164 -18.32 -28.06 4.92
CA GLN A 164 -17.95 -28.65 6.21
C GLN A 164 -16.84 -29.71 6.04
N MET A 165 -15.80 -29.39 5.25
CA MET A 165 -14.63 -30.25 5.04
C MET A 165 -13.72 -30.22 6.27
N GLU A 166 -13.61 -31.33 7.00
CA GLU A 166 -12.76 -31.39 8.19
C GLU A 166 -11.28 -31.19 7.84
N GLY A 167 -10.57 -30.35 8.61
CA GLY A 167 -9.14 -30.09 8.45
C GLY A 167 -8.71 -29.23 7.24
N CYS A 168 -9.56 -29.11 6.20
CA CYS A 168 -9.24 -28.37 4.98
C CYS A 168 -8.98 -26.88 5.25
N ALA A 169 -9.80 -26.24 6.09
CA ALA A 169 -9.61 -24.83 6.43
C ALA A 169 -8.25 -24.57 7.09
N ALA A 170 -7.81 -25.43 8.01
CA ALA A 170 -6.51 -25.34 8.65
C ALA A 170 -5.35 -25.53 7.65
N ALA A 171 -5.50 -26.48 6.70
CA ALA A 171 -4.53 -26.70 5.63
C ALA A 171 -4.43 -25.49 4.68
N CYS A 172 -5.54 -24.85 4.33
CA CYS A 172 -5.53 -23.61 3.55
C CYS A 172 -4.76 -22.50 4.26
N LEU A 173 -5.01 -22.30 5.56
CA LEU A 173 -4.28 -21.28 6.35
C LEU A 173 -2.79 -21.59 6.45
N ALA A 174 -2.41 -22.87 6.57
CA ALA A 174 -1.01 -23.29 6.54
C ALA A 174 -0.36 -22.98 5.18
N ALA A 175 -1.06 -23.21 4.07
CA ALA A 175 -0.59 -22.86 2.74
C ALA A 175 -0.41 -21.33 2.56
N VAL A 176 -1.33 -20.52 3.12
CA VAL A 176 -1.18 -19.06 3.13
C VAL A 176 0.06 -18.64 3.93
N ARG A 177 0.28 -19.22 5.13
CA ARG A 177 1.49 -18.95 5.94
C ARG A 177 2.77 -19.29 5.18
N GLU A 178 2.80 -20.42 4.49
CA GLU A 178 3.95 -20.83 3.68
C GLU A 178 4.26 -19.83 2.56
N LYS A 179 3.22 -19.35 1.86
CA LYS A 179 3.36 -18.31 0.82
C LYS A 179 3.84 -16.97 1.38
N LEU A 180 3.34 -16.58 2.55
CA LEU A 180 3.81 -15.39 3.26
C LEU A 180 5.29 -15.52 3.65
N ALA A 181 5.69 -16.67 4.20
CA ALA A 181 7.07 -16.93 4.62
C ALA A 181 8.06 -16.96 3.45
N THR A 182 7.68 -17.56 2.32
CA THR A 182 8.53 -17.60 1.10
C THR A 182 8.70 -16.20 0.49
N GLY A 183 7.66 -15.36 0.53
CA GLY A 183 7.74 -13.97 0.08
C GLY A 183 8.66 -13.09 0.95
N ALA A 184 8.71 -13.34 2.27
CA ALA A 184 9.52 -12.54 3.20
C ALA A 184 11.05 -12.70 2.99
N GLY A 185 11.50 -13.86 2.48
CA GLY A 185 12.93 -14.14 2.27
C GLY A 185 13.60 -13.27 1.19
N SER A 186 12.83 -12.75 0.24
CA SER A 186 13.35 -11.98 -0.90
C SER A 186 13.47 -10.48 -0.62
N SER A 187 12.76 -9.93 0.37
CA SER A 187 12.72 -8.50 0.67
C SER A 187 13.75 -8.03 1.69
N ALA A 188 14.27 -8.94 2.53
CA ALA A 188 15.24 -8.62 3.59
C ALA A 188 16.63 -8.20 3.08
N GLY A 189 16.96 -8.45 1.81
CA GLY A 189 18.27 -8.14 1.22
C GLY A 189 18.42 -6.72 0.64
N ALA A 190 17.35 -5.96 0.45
CA ALA A 190 17.39 -4.71 -0.30
C ALA A 190 17.67 -3.45 0.55
N ALA A 191 17.60 -3.53 1.88
CA ALA A 191 17.70 -2.37 2.76
C ALA A 191 19.12 -1.99 3.22
N ALA A 192 20.16 -2.76 2.86
CA ALA A 192 21.52 -2.57 3.39
C ALA A 192 22.64 -2.32 2.36
N ALA A 193 22.34 -2.16 1.07
CA ALA A 193 23.38 -1.96 0.05
C ALA A 193 23.06 -0.82 -0.92
N THR A 194 23.16 0.42 -0.46
CA THR A 194 23.42 1.55 -1.36
C THR A 194 24.92 1.63 -1.65
N GLY A 195 25.39 0.84 -2.62
CA GLY A 195 26.78 0.87 -3.06
C GLY A 195 27.11 -0.10 -4.20
N ALA A 196 26.91 0.36 -5.44
CA ALA A 196 27.54 -0.03 -6.72
C ALA A 196 28.10 -1.47 -6.90
N ALA A 197 27.48 -2.24 -7.79
CA ALA A 197 28.16 -3.05 -8.81
C ALA A 197 27.16 -3.48 -9.90
N GLU A 198 27.31 -2.94 -11.12
CA GLU A 198 26.69 -3.51 -12.32
C GLU A 198 27.41 -4.82 -12.66
N ALA A 199 26.73 -5.95 -12.44
CA ALA A 199 27.09 -7.21 -13.08
C ALA A 199 26.03 -7.53 -14.14
N LYS A 200 26.46 -7.42 -15.41
CA LYS A 200 25.76 -7.92 -16.59
C LYS A 200 25.44 -9.41 -16.40
N ALA A 201 24.16 -9.74 -16.29
CA ALA A 201 23.66 -11.08 -16.59
C ALA A 201 22.48 -10.94 -17.56
N ALA A 202 22.59 -11.66 -18.67
CA ALA A 202 21.72 -11.60 -19.83
C ALA A 202 20.39 -12.34 -19.60
N GLY A 203 19.31 -11.74 -20.11
CA GLY A 203 18.22 -12.46 -20.77
C GLY A 203 17.19 -13.16 -19.88
N SER A 204 16.18 -12.42 -19.44
CA SER A 204 14.80 -12.93 -19.43
C SER A 204 13.80 -11.76 -19.53
N PRO A 205 12.85 -11.76 -20.48
CA PRO A 205 11.94 -10.64 -20.68
C PRO A 205 10.75 -10.72 -19.71
N ALA A 206 10.31 -9.55 -19.24
CA ALA A 206 9.06 -9.32 -18.50
C ALA A 206 8.89 -10.15 -17.21
N THR A 207 9.65 -9.83 -16.17
CA THR A 207 9.16 -10.06 -14.80
C THR A 207 7.98 -9.13 -14.57
N ALA A 208 6.77 -9.64 -14.80
CA ALA A 208 5.57 -9.11 -14.16
C ALA A 208 5.92 -8.84 -12.70
N TRP A 209 5.73 -7.61 -12.23
CA TRP A 209 6.05 -7.23 -10.87
C TRP A 209 5.31 -8.17 -9.92
N ALA A 210 6.05 -9.16 -9.38
CA ALA A 210 5.48 -10.14 -8.49
C ALA A 210 5.04 -9.38 -7.25
N MET A 211 3.72 -9.26 -7.06
CA MET A 211 3.16 -8.58 -5.91
C MET A 211 3.64 -9.30 -4.65
N PRO A 212 4.19 -8.58 -3.66
CA PRO A 212 4.52 -9.18 -2.37
C PRO A 212 3.32 -9.92 -1.79
N ALA A 213 3.52 -11.15 -1.32
CA ALA A 213 2.47 -12.04 -0.83
C ALA A 213 1.59 -11.38 0.25
N VAL A 214 2.18 -10.55 1.12
CA VAL A 214 1.40 -9.82 2.13
C VAL A 214 0.44 -8.80 1.51
N LEU A 215 0.82 -8.12 0.42
CA LEU A 215 -0.08 -7.20 -0.28
C LEU A 215 -1.20 -7.96 -1.00
N GLU A 216 -0.90 -9.14 -1.54
CA GLU A 216 -1.92 -10.02 -2.13
C GLU A 216 -2.96 -10.43 -1.09
N LEU A 217 -2.54 -10.82 0.12
CA LEU A 217 -3.45 -11.18 1.22
C LEU A 217 -4.40 -10.03 1.55
N TYR A 218 -3.89 -8.82 1.75
CA TYR A 218 -4.73 -7.64 2.01
C TYR A 218 -5.58 -7.23 0.80
N GLY A 219 -5.19 -7.59 -0.42
CA GLY A 219 -6.01 -7.46 -1.63
C GLY A 219 -7.14 -8.48 -1.75
N CYS A 220 -7.25 -9.44 -0.83
CA CYS A 220 -8.26 -10.50 -0.83
C CYS A 220 -9.33 -10.34 0.26
N THR A 221 -9.59 -9.11 0.72
CA THR A 221 -10.57 -8.83 1.79
C THR A 221 -11.98 -9.33 1.48
N ASP A 222 -12.34 -9.48 0.20
CA ASP A 222 -13.63 -10.01 -0.26
C ASP A 222 -13.85 -11.50 0.05
N VAL A 223 -12.78 -12.25 0.32
CA VAL A 223 -12.82 -13.70 0.61
C VAL A 223 -12.34 -14.04 2.02
N TRP A 224 -12.10 -13.04 2.86
CA TRP A 224 -11.73 -13.26 4.26
C TRP A 224 -12.93 -13.80 5.05
N PRO A 225 -12.72 -14.76 5.97
CA PRO A 225 -13.73 -15.04 6.97
C PRO A 225 -13.91 -13.86 7.91
N GLU A 226 -15.07 -13.81 8.57
CA GLU A 226 -15.29 -12.92 9.70
C GLU A 226 -14.26 -13.21 10.80
N PRO A 227 -13.40 -12.25 11.18
CA PRO A 227 -12.31 -12.50 12.13
C PRO A 227 -12.78 -12.94 13.52
N ASP A 228 -13.99 -12.53 13.91
CA ASP A 228 -14.59 -12.88 15.21
C ASP A 228 -15.05 -14.35 15.26
N GLU A 229 -15.25 -14.98 14.10
CA GLU A 229 -15.69 -16.37 13.99
C GLU A 229 -14.53 -17.36 13.81
N ASP A 230 -13.38 -16.90 13.33
CA ASP A 230 -12.19 -17.73 13.08
C ASP A 230 -10.92 -17.19 13.76
N ALA A 231 -10.67 -17.68 14.97
CA ALA A 231 -9.47 -17.36 15.75
C ALA A 231 -8.16 -17.73 15.04
N ALA A 232 -8.14 -18.78 14.20
CA ALA A 232 -6.94 -19.19 13.48
C ALA A 232 -6.61 -18.21 12.34
N PHE A 233 -7.63 -17.65 11.69
CA PHE A 233 -7.47 -16.57 10.72
C PHE A 233 -7.09 -15.25 11.40
N ALA A 234 -7.66 -14.92 12.56
CA ALA A 234 -7.25 -13.75 13.33
C ALA A 234 -5.76 -13.80 13.74
N ALA A 235 -5.26 -14.98 14.12
CA ALA A 235 -3.83 -15.20 14.38
C ALA A 235 -2.99 -14.99 13.11
N LEU A 236 -3.44 -15.50 11.96
CA LEU A 236 -2.79 -15.26 10.66
C LEU A 236 -2.74 -13.76 10.32
N LEU A 237 -3.81 -13.00 10.54
CA LEU A 237 -3.82 -11.56 10.30
C LEU A 237 -2.84 -10.81 11.22
N THR A 238 -2.64 -11.29 12.45
CA THR A 238 -1.64 -10.74 13.37
C THR A 238 -0.22 -10.94 12.82
N GLU A 239 0.10 -12.13 12.31
CA GLU A 239 1.37 -12.43 11.64
C GLU A 239 1.54 -11.59 10.35
N ALA A 240 0.48 -11.51 9.53
CA ALA A 240 0.48 -10.75 8.28
C ALA A 240 0.68 -9.24 8.52
N LYS A 241 0.10 -8.68 9.60
CA LYS A 241 0.30 -7.30 10.00
C LYS A 241 1.78 -7.01 10.29
N GLN A 242 2.48 -7.91 10.98
CA GLN A 242 3.92 -7.76 11.21
C GLN A 242 4.71 -7.77 9.91
N GLN A 243 4.37 -8.66 8.97
CA GLN A 243 5.00 -8.70 7.64
C GLN A 243 4.69 -7.45 6.80
N LEU A 244 3.47 -6.91 6.90
CA LEU A 244 3.06 -5.69 6.21
C LEU A 244 3.89 -4.50 6.71
N VAL A 245 4.03 -4.38 8.03
CA VAL A 245 4.85 -3.35 8.67
C VAL A 245 6.32 -3.52 8.27
N ALA A 246 6.84 -4.74 8.21
CA ALA A 246 8.21 -5.01 7.76
C ALA A 246 8.42 -4.66 6.28
N HIS A 247 7.44 -4.95 5.41
CA HIS A 247 7.48 -4.66 3.97
C HIS A 247 7.60 -3.15 3.71
N PHE A 248 6.73 -2.35 4.32
CA PHE A 248 6.78 -0.90 4.17
C PHE A 248 7.91 -0.26 4.98
N GLY A 249 8.23 -0.84 6.14
CA GLY A 249 9.29 -0.43 7.05
C GLY A 249 8.90 0.80 7.88
N ASP A 250 8.84 1.96 7.22
CA ASP A 250 8.58 3.24 7.85
C ASP A 250 8.03 4.29 6.87
N ALA A 251 7.43 5.34 7.42
CA ALA A 251 6.81 6.42 6.66
C ALA A 251 7.78 7.12 5.69
N LEU A 252 9.04 7.31 6.10
CA LEU A 252 10.04 7.92 5.22
C LEU A 252 10.36 7.04 4.01
N ALA A 253 10.42 5.71 4.18
CA ALA A 253 10.69 4.77 3.10
C ALA A 253 9.51 4.73 2.14
N VAL A 254 8.28 4.77 2.64
CA VAL A 254 7.07 4.86 1.82
C VAL A 254 7.05 6.16 1.02
N LEU A 255 7.21 7.30 1.69
CA LEU A 255 7.08 8.60 1.04
C LEU A 255 8.23 8.86 0.05
N ASN A 256 9.46 8.42 0.32
CA ASN A 256 10.60 8.75 -0.53
C ASN A 256 10.94 7.68 -1.59
N ASN A 257 10.15 6.61 -1.71
CA ASN A 257 10.31 5.58 -2.73
C ASN A 257 9.03 5.47 -3.56
N LYS A 258 9.13 5.70 -4.87
CA LYS A 258 7.99 5.67 -5.80
C LYS A 258 7.20 4.35 -5.75
N GLU A 259 7.88 3.20 -5.80
CA GLU A 259 7.24 1.89 -5.83
C GLU A 259 6.48 1.61 -4.52
N ARG A 260 7.11 1.83 -3.37
CA ARG A 260 6.45 1.66 -2.07
C ARG A 260 5.29 2.62 -1.89
N ARG A 261 5.40 3.85 -2.39
CA ARG A 261 4.32 4.83 -2.39
C ARG A 261 3.13 4.36 -3.23
N GLU A 262 3.37 3.83 -4.43
CA GLU A 262 2.32 3.28 -5.31
C GLU A 262 1.64 2.06 -4.66
N GLN A 263 2.43 1.15 -4.08
CA GLN A 263 1.92 0.01 -3.31
C GLN A 263 1.08 0.46 -2.11
N MET A 264 1.52 1.50 -1.40
CA MET A 264 0.76 2.08 -0.29
C MET A 264 -0.57 2.67 -0.78
N ARG A 265 -0.58 3.40 -1.90
CA ARG A 265 -1.81 3.99 -2.48
C ARG A 265 -2.80 2.94 -2.98
N ALA A 266 -2.33 1.78 -3.41
CA ALA A 266 -3.15 0.65 -3.83
C ALA A 266 -3.62 -0.24 -2.64
N LEU A 267 -3.13 0.01 -1.44
CA LEU A 267 -3.45 -0.80 -0.26
C LEU A 267 -4.93 -0.61 0.14
N PRO A 268 -5.70 -1.70 0.35
CA PRO A 268 -7.06 -1.59 0.85
C PRO A 268 -7.11 -0.97 2.25
N ALA A 269 -8.28 -0.45 2.62
CA ALA A 269 -8.45 0.28 3.88
C ALA A 269 -8.02 -0.52 5.12
N VAL A 270 -8.33 -1.82 5.16
CA VAL A 270 -7.95 -2.71 6.27
C VAL A 270 -6.43 -2.86 6.39
N GLY A 271 -5.71 -2.86 5.27
CA GLY A 271 -4.24 -2.85 5.28
C GLY A 271 -3.68 -1.51 5.78
N MET A 272 -4.30 -0.40 5.39
CA MET A 272 -3.93 0.92 5.90
C MET A 272 -4.21 1.05 7.40
N GLU A 273 -5.35 0.54 7.89
CA GLU A 273 -5.68 0.45 9.32
C GLU A 273 -4.60 -0.36 10.06
N ALA A 274 -4.24 -1.55 9.55
CA ALA A 274 -3.20 -2.39 10.14
C ALA A 274 -1.82 -1.68 10.23
N LEU A 275 -1.44 -0.90 9.22
CA LEU A 275 -0.21 -0.08 9.26
C LEU A 275 -0.31 1.03 10.31
N LEU A 276 -1.40 1.80 10.31
CA LEU A 276 -1.61 2.92 11.22
C LEU A 276 -1.84 2.48 12.67
N GLU A 277 -2.28 1.26 12.94
CA GLU A 277 -2.38 0.74 14.30
C GLU A 277 -1.02 0.33 14.88
N SER A 278 -0.04 -0.02 14.04
CA SER A 278 1.21 -0.60 14.53
C SER A 278 2.17 0.44 15.12
N ASP A 279 2.60 0.21 16.36
CA ASP A 279 3.69 0.97 17.00
C ASP A 279 5.06 0.74 16.34
N ASP A 280 5.22 -0.43 15.68
CA ASP A 280 6.45 -0.82 15.01
C ASP A 280 6.60 -0.18 13.62
N PHE A 281 5.53 0.39 13.05
CA PHE A 281 5.63 1.15 11.82
C PHE A 281 6.44 2.43 12.08
N GLY A 282 7.65 2.46 11.53
CA GLY A 282 8.60 3.51 11.86
C GLY A 282 8.15 4.87 11.33
N THR A 283 8.48 5.94 12.03
CA THR A 283 8.31 7.30 11.51
C THR A 283 9.41 8.23 12.02
N ASP A 284 9.64 9.34 11.33
CA ASP A 284 10.46 10.45 11.83
C ASP A 284 9.62 11.40 12.69
N SER A 285 8.38 11.67 12.28
CA SER A 285 7.34 12.28 13.10
C SER A 285 5.94 11.86 12.65
N GLU A 286 4.92 12.06 13.48
CA GLU A 286 3.54 11.72 13.09
C GLU A 286 3.02 12.58 11.93
N SER A 287 3.65 13.72 11.67
CA SER A 287 3.36 14.54 10.47
C SER A 287 3.57 13.77 9.17
N SER A 288 4.59 12.90 9.10
CA SER A 288 4.82 12.03 7.93
C SER A 288 3.74 10.97 7.78
N VAL A 289 3.18 10.47 8.89
CA VAL A 289 2.05 9.53 8.88
C VAL A 289 0.78 10.23 8.38
N VAL A 290 0.54 11.48 8.80
CA VAL A 290 -0.57 12.30 8.30
C VAL A 290 -0.42 12.54 6.79
N LEU A 291 0.78 12.87 6.30
CA LEU A 291 1.04 13.02 4.87
C LEU A 291 0.80 11.72 4.10
N MET A 292 1.27 10.58 4.61
CA MET A 292 1.05 9.27 4.00
C MET A 292 -0.45 8.97 3.88
N LEU A 293 -1.23 9.22 4.93
CA LEU A 293 -2.68 9.03 4.87
C LEU A 293 -3.35 10.03 3.91
N ALA A 294 -2.85 11.26 3.80
CA ALA A 294 -3.37 12.22 2.82
C ALA A 294 -3.17 11.73 1.38
N GLU A 295 -2.00 11.16 1.05
CA GLU A 295 -1.74 10.57 -0.28
C GLU A 295 -2.60 9.34 -0.56
N TRP A 296 -2.87 8.54 0.48
CA TRP A 296 -3.79 7.42 0.37
C TRP A 296 -5.24 7.86 0.15
N MET A 297 -5.70 8.88 0.88
CA MET A 297 -7.04 9.44 0.76
C MET A 297 -7.26 10.06 -0.62
N ASP A 298 -6.28 10.76 -1.19
CA ASP A 298 -6.38 11.27 -2.56
C ASP A 298 -6.64 10.16 -3.60
N ALA A 299 -6.10 8.96 -3.37
CA ALA A 299 -6.35 7.80 -4.24
C ALA A 299 -7.66 7.05 -3.91
N ASN A 300 -8.07 6.98 -2.64
CA ASN A 300 -9.11 6.06 -2.16
C ASN A 300 -10.36 6.73 -1.57
N HIS A 301 -10.47 8.07 -1.62
CA HIS A 301 -11.61 8.75 -1.02
C HIS A 301 -12.95 8.36 -1.67
N SER A 302 -12.98 8.14 -3.00
CA SER A 302 -14.20 7.78 -3.72
C SER A 302 -14.64 6.33 -3.51
N THR A 303 -13.72 5.44 -3.15
CA THR A 303 -13.96 4.00 -2.97
C THR A 303 -14.18 3.60 -1.52
N THR A 304 -14.02 4.54 -0.59
CA THR A 304 -14.21 4.32 0.85
C THR A 304 -15.49 4.97 1.33
N ASP A 305 -16.06 4.47 2.43
CA ASP A 305 -17.17 5.10 3.11
C ASP A 305 -16.70 6.09 4.20
N VAL A 306 -17.63 6.88 4.74
CA VAL A 306 -17.34 7.88 5.78
C VAL A 306 -16.84 7.20 7.06
N ALA A 307 -17.41 6.06 7.43
CA ALA A 307 -17.05 5.34 8.65
C ALA A 307 -15.60 4.86 8.62
N THR A 308 -15.16 4.27 7.51
CA THR A 308 -13.78 3.82 7.29
C THR A 308 -12.81 4.99 7.31
N ARG A 309 -13.14 6.10 6.65
CA ARG A 309 -12.30 7.30 6.71
C ARG A 309 -12.16 7.84 8.13
N GLN A 310 -13.25 7.85 8.91
CA GLN A 310 -13.23 8.28 10.31
C GLN A 310 -12.39 7.34 11.19
N ARG A 311 -12.50 6.02 11.00
CA ARG A 311 -11.64 5.04 11.70
C ARG A 311 -10.16 5.30 11.40
N LEU A 312 -9.80 5.40 10.13
CA LEU A 312 -8.42 5.70 9.70
C LEU A 312 -7.88 7.01 10.29
N CYS A 313 -8.67 8.09 10.24
CA CYS A 313 -8.29 9.37 10.87
C CYS A 313 -8.11 9.22 12.38
N GLY A 314 -8.92 8.37 13.02
CA GLY A 314 -8.85 8.07 14.44
C GLY A 314 -7.56 7.40 14.90
N LEU A 315 -6.85 6.72 13.99
CA LEU A 315 -5.59 6.02 14.29
C LEU A 315 -4.36 6.95 14.30
N LEU A 316 -4.52 8.22 13.90
CA LEU A 316 -3.45 9.21 13.91
C LEU A 316 -3.09 9.66 15.32
N ARG A 317 -1.82 10.01 15.57
CA ARG A 317 -1.37 10.57 16.86
C ARG A 317 -1.10 12.07 16.73
N LEU A 318 -2.17 12.84 16.52
CA LEU A 318 -2.09 14.25 16.15
C LEU A 318 -1.31 15.11 17.16
N ALA A 319 -1.36 14.80 18.45
CA ALA A 319 -0.59 15.49 19.49
C ALA A 319 0.94 15.31 19.36
N CYS A 320 1.38 14.29 18.63
CA CYS A 320 2.79 14.00 18.35
C CYS A 320 3.26 14.56 16.99
N CYS A 321 2.42 15.31 16.28
CA CYS A 321 2.81 16.00 15.05
C CYS A 321 3.80 17.15 15.32
N SER A 322 4.54 17.55 14.28
CA SER A 322 5.44 18.70 14.35
C SER A 322 4.69 20.00 14.62
N ARG A 323 5.40 21.01 15.13
CA ARG A 323 4.82 22.34 15.37
C ARG A 323 4.25 22.96 14.09
N ALA A 324 4.89 22.74 12.94
CA ALA A 324 4.38 23.22 11.65
C ALA A 324 2.99 22.63 11.35
N TYR A 325 2.79 21.36 11.68
CA TYR A 325 1.50 20.70 11.51
C TYR A 325 0.44 21.21 12.49
N LEU A 326 0.79 21.29 13.77
CA LEU A 326 -0.13 21.74 14.81
C LEU A 326 -0.58 23.20 14.60
N CYS A 327 0.31 24.07 14.14
CA CYS A 327 0.02 25.49 13.98
C CYS A 327 -0.55 25.87 12.61
N TRP A 328 -0.22 25.14 11.53
CA TRP A 328 -0.55 25.56 10.16
C TRP A 328 -1.34 24.51 9.39
N VAL A 329 -0.81 23.29 9.26
CA VAL A 329 -1.39 22.27 8.37
C VAL A 329 -2.70 21.71 8.93
N LEU A 330 -2.74 21.31 10.20
CA LEU A 330 -3.96 20.74 10.78
C LEU A 330 -5.09 21.77 10.86
N PRO A 331 -4.86 23.06 11.24
CA PRO A 331 -5.93 24.05 11.25
C PRO A 331 -6.53 24.27 9.86
N ALA A 332 -5.68 24.25 8.84
CA ALA A 332 -6.10 24.30 7.45
C ALA A 332 -6.98 23.11 7.05
N LEU A 333 -6.59 21.88 7.43
CA LEU A 333 -7.37 20.67 7.17
C LEU A 333 -8.71 20.68 7.93
N ALA A 334 -8.72 21.14 9.17
CA ALA A 334 -9.92 21.25 10.00
C ALA A 334 -10.94 22.26 9.43
N ALA A 335 -10.46 23.39 8.92
CA ALA A 335 -11.31 24.36 8.23
C ALA A 335 -11.95 23.73 6.98
N ARG A 336 -11.17 23.02 6.16
CA ARG A 336 -11.69 22.32 4.96
C ARG A 336 -12.71 21.24 5.27
N HIS A 337 -12.49 20.46 6.34
CA HIS A 337 -13.47 19.47 6.77
C HIS A 337 -14.78 20.14 7.18
N THR A 338 -14.71 21.30 7.84
CA THR A 338 -15.89 22.07 8.23
C THR A 338 -16.65 22.60 7.00
N ASP A 339 -15.91 23.10 6.01
CA ASP A 339 -16.50 23.66 4.78
C ASP A 339 -17.06 22.58 3.86
N ALA A 340 -16.40 21.41 3.78
CA ALA A 340 -16.72 20.37 2.80
C ALA A 340 -16.39 18.96 3.33
N PRO A 341 -17.17 18.42 4.29
CA PRO A 341 -16.86 17.16 4.99
C PRO A 341 -16.95 15.91 4.09
N LEU A 342 -17.65 16.01 2.96
CA LEU A 342 -17.80 14.92 1.99
C LEU A 342 -16.85 15.05 0.79
N HIS A 343 -16.08 16.13 0.71
CA HIS A 343 -15.15 16.37 -0.39
C HIS A 343 -13.77 15.75 -0.06
N PRO A 344 -13.03 15.21 -1.05
CA PRO A 344 -11.69 14.65 -0.84
C PRO A 344 -10.70 15.60 -0.12
N ALA A 345 -10.90 16.91 -0.27
CA ALA A 345 -10.07 17.91 0.42
C ALA A 345 -10.38 18.08 1.92
N GLY A 346 -11.57 17.67 2.37
CA GLY A 346 -12.03 17.68 3.76
C GLY A 346 -11.96 16.29 4.41
N TRP A 347 -11.04 15.43 3.95
CA TRP A 347 -10.94 14.02 4.36
C TRP A 347 -10.64 13.83 5.85
N LEU A 348 -9.91 14.75 6.47
CA LEU A 348 -9.52 14.65 7.87
C LEU A 348 -10.70 15.08 8.74
N ALA A 349 -11.39 14.10 9.33
CA ALA A 349 -12.59 14.31 10.15
C ALA A 349 -12.29 14.95 11.51
N VAL A 350 -11.84 16.21 11.51
CA VAL A 350 -11.48 17.00 12.70
C VAL A 350 -12.06 18.40 12.62
N THR A 351 -12.61 18.91 13.72
CA THR A 351 -13.10 20.29 13.81
C THR A 351 -12.03 21.24 14.34
N PRO A 352 -12.11 22.56 14.08
CA PRO A 352 -11.19 23.54 14.63
C PRO A 352 -11.11 23.52 16.17
N GLN A 353 -12.23 23.27 16.84
CA GLN A 353 -12.29 23.19 18.30
C GLN A 353 -11.55 21.95 18.83
N GLN A 354 -11.75 20.79 18.18
CA GLN A 354 -11.03 19.56 18.52
C GLN A 354 -9.54 19.73 18.34
N LEU A 355 -9.12 20.36 17.24
CA LEU A 355 -7.72 20.61 16.98
C LEU A 355 -7.09 21.60 17.98
N THR A 356 -7.82 22.64 18.38
CA THR A 356 -7.36 23.55 19.44
C THR A 356 -7.07 22.77 20.73
N CYS A 357 -7.92 21.79 21.07
CA CYS A 357 -7.69 20.91 22.21
C CYS A 357 -6.43 20.05 22.03
N VAL A 358 -6.22 19.47 20.84
CA VAL A 358 -5.01 18.68 20.53
C VAL A 358 -3.74 19.54 20.61
N ALA A 359 -3.77 20.76 20.07
CA ALA A 359 -2.65 21.68 20.11
C ALA A 359 -2.30 22.08 21.56
N ASN A 360 -3.30 22.44 22.36
CA ASN A 360 -3.11 22.74 23.78
C ASN A 360 -2.58 21.53 24.55
N PHE A 361 -3.10 20.34 24.27
CA PHE A 361 -2.62 19.10 24.89
C PHE A 361 -1.15 18.82 24.55
N SER A 362 -0.75 19.04 23.29
CA SER A 362 0.63 18.81 22.83
C SER A 362 1.66 19.71 23.51
N THR A 363 1.27 20.92 23.93
CA THR A 363 2.17 21.88 24.60
C THR A 363 2.05 21.85 26.12
N ALA A 364 0.96 21.28 26.65
CA ALA A 364 0.72 21.18 28.09
C ALA A 364 1.79 20.32 28.81
N PRO A 365 2.18 20.67 30.05
CA PRO A 365 2.98 19.81 30.93
C PRO A 365 2.30 18.46 31.21
N GLU A 366 3.07 17.45 31.63
CA GLU A 366 2.55 16.09 31.87
C GLU A 366 1.40 16.06 32.90
N GLY A 367 1.48 16.86 33.97
CA GLY A 367 0.43 16.96 34.98
C GLY A 367 -0.89 17.48 34.40
N GLU A 368 -0.84 18.50 33.56
CA GLU A 368 -2.01 19.05 32.86
C GLU A 368 -2.56 18.06 31.84
N ARG A 369 -1.70 17.37 31.08
CA ARG A 369 -2.13 16.32 30.13
C ARG A 369 -2.91 15.21 30.83
N LYS A 370 -2.46 14.76 32.00
CA LYS A 370 -3.18 13.75 32.81
C LYS A 370 -4.59 14.24 33.14
N VAL A 371 -4.73 15.48 33.61
CA VAL A 371 -6.04 16.09 33.91
C VAL A 371 -6.90 16.24 32.66
N MET A 372 -6.33 16.71 31.55
CA MET A 372 -7.03 16.87 30.27
C MET A 372 -7.53 15.52 29.73
N SER A 373 -6.73 14.46 29.82
CA SER A 373 -7.10 13.11 29.37
C SER A 373 -8.19 12.45 30.21
N ALA A 374 -8.24 12.74 31.52
CA ALA A 374 -9.27 12.25 32.44
C ALA A 374 -10.59 13.05 32.36
N GLY A 375 -10.55 14.27 31.82
CA GLY A 375 -11.64 15.23 31.87
C GLY A 375 -12.59 15.23 30.67
N LEU A 376 -13.33 16.34 30.52
CA LEU A 376 -14.30 16.59 29.44
C LEU A 376 -13.68 16.60 28.03
N LEU A 377 -12.35 16.69 27.89
CA LEU A 377 -11.68 16.72 26.60
C LEU A 377 -12.00 15.46 25.77
N CYS A 378 -12.00 14.29 26.41
CA CYS A 378 -12.38 13.03 25.75
C CYS A 378 -13.85 13.02 25.27
N LYS A 379 -14.75 13.76 25.93
CA LYS A 379 -16.14 13.92 25.49
C LYS A 379 -16.25 14.86 24.29
N LEU A 380 -15.47 15.95 24.29
CA LEU A 380 -15.43 16.94 23.21
C LEU A 380 -14.82 16.36 21.92
N LEU A 381 -13.85 15.46 22.03
CA LEU A 381 -13.25 14.80 20.88
C LEU A 381 -14.13 13.70 20.26
N GLY A 382 -15.24 13.33 20.89
CA GLY A 382 -16.13 12.26 20.43
C GLY A 382 -15.68 10.87 20.86
N ALA A 383 -16.64 9.99 21.15
CA ALA A 383 -16.39 8.72 21.85
C ALA A 383 -15.75 7.61 21.01
N THR A 384 -15.84 7.67 19.67
CA THR A 384 -15.65 6.45 18.88
C THR A 384 -14.25 6.28 18.30
N ASN A 385 -13.51 7.35 17.97
CA ASN A 385 -12.26 7.19 17.21
C ASN A 385 -11.09 8.09 17.66
N SER A 386 -11.23 8.95 18.67
CA SER A 386 -10.27 10.05 18.92
C SER A 386 -9.22 9.77 20.01
N ARG A 387 -9.14 8.55 20.53
CA ARG A 387 -8.22 8.21 21.63
C ARG A 387 -6.76 8.31 21.22
N CYS A 388 -6.42 7.92 20.00
CA CYS A 388 -5.02 7.96 19.53
C CYS A 388 -4.55 9.39 19.27
N TRP A 389 -5.45 10.34 18.98
CA TRP A 389 -5.09 11.73 18.71
C TRP A 389 -4.30 12.37 19.86
N LEU A 390 -4.66 12.05 21.10
CA LEU A 390 -4.00 12.54 22.30
C LEU A 390 -2.92 11.59 22.83
N SER A 391 -2.57 10.54 22.08
CA SER A 391 -1.48 9.66 22.48
C SER A 391 -0.19 10.46 22.59
N THR A 392 0.48 10.34 23.74
CA THR A 392 1.82 10.88 23.96
C THR A 392 2.91 9.87 23.60
N GLN A 393 2.54 8.66 23.19
CA GLN A 393 3.49 7.62 22.81
C GLN A 393 3.82 7.77 21.32
N PRO A 394 5.02 8.25 20.96
CA PRO A 394 5.43 8.28 19.57
C PRO A 394 5.62 6.85 19.06
N ARG A 395 5.41 6.63 17.75
CA ARG A 395 5.84 5.39 17.09
C ARG A 395 7.35 5.22 17.14
N ARG A 396 7.81 4.02 16.81
CA ARG A 396 9.25 3.72 16.64
C ARG A 396 9.91 4.76 15.73
N ARG A 397 10.99 5.40 16.19
CA ARG A 397 11.76 6.31 15.34
C ARG A 397 12.51 5.54 14.25
N CYS A 398 12.36 5.95 13.00
CA CYS A 398 12.95 5.24 11.85
C CYS A 398 14.38 5.67 11.48
N LEU A 399 14.88 6.76 12.06
CA LEU A 399 16.24 7.25 11.79
C LEU A 399 17.23 6.59 12.74
N SER A 400 18.20 5.87 12.17
CA SER A 400 19.36 5.35 12.91
C SER A 400 20.29 6.50 13.35
N ALA A 401 21.30 6.20 14.18
CA ALA A 401 22.30 7.19 14.59
C ALA A 401 23.03 7.86 13.40
N GLU A 402 23.22 7.13 12.30
CA GLU A 402 23.84 7.62 11.06
C GLU A 402 22.89 8.46 10.21
N GLY A 403 21.58 8.34 10.48
CA GLY A 403 20.54 8.96 9.71
C GLY A 403 20.20 8.23 8.41
N ARG A 404 19.43 8.90 7.55
CA ARG A 404 19.04 8.41 6.22
C ARG A 404 19.51 9.38 5.16
N THR A 405 20.26 8.88 4.18
CA THR A 405 20.88 9.70 3.13
C THR A 405 20.14 9.58 1.81
N PHE A 406 19.83 10.72 1.21
CA PHE A 406 19.23 10.86 -0.10
C PHE A 406 20.22 11.53 -1.03
N ALA A 407 20.61 10.83 -2.10
CA ALA A 407 21.47 11.41 -3.13
C ALA A 407 20.68 12.42 -3.96
N PHE A 408 21.30 13.55 -4.31
CA PHE A 408 20.74 14.50 -5.25
C PHE A 408 21.75 14.88 -6.33
N ALA A 409 21.25 15.33 -7.49
CA ALA A 409 22.08 15.78 -8.58
C ALA A 409 21.48 17.00 -9.29
N VAL A 410 22.35 17.88 -9.79
CA VAL A 410 22.00 18.95 -10.75
C VAL A 410 22.76 18.66 -12.03
N ARG A 411 22.07 18.58 -13.17
CA ARG A 411 22.71 18.24 -14.45
C ARG A 411 23.35 19.47 -15.08
N LEU A 412 24.37 19.23 -15.91
CA LEU A 412 25.04 20.27 -16.68
C LEU A 412 24.08 21.01 -17.61
N GLU A 413 23.05 20.35 -18.16
CA GLU A 413 22.05 21.04 -18.99
C GLU A 413 21.29 22.09 -18.17
N GLN A 414 20.88 21.75 -16.94
CA GLN A 414 20.17 22.68 -16.04
C GLN A 414 21.08 23.84 -15.60
N LEU A 415 22.36 23.55 -15.33
CA LEU A 415 23.35 24.59 -15.03
C LEU A 415 23.55 25.53 -16.23
N THR A 416 23.61 24.98 -17.44
CA THR A 416 23.78 25.75 -18.67
C THR A 416 22.60 26.68 -18.90
N GLU A 417 21.37 26.16 -18.77
CA GLU A 417 20.14 26.95 -18.90
C GLU A 417 20.11 28.08 -17.85
N ALA A 418 20.46 27.78 -16.60
CA ALA A 418 20.54 28.78 -15.53
C ALA A 418 21.58 29.88 -15.81
N GLU A 419 22.76 29.53 -16.32
CA GLU A 419 23.79 30.51 -16.68
C GLU A 419 23.36 31.37 -17.88
N GLN A 420 22.64 30.80 -18.86
CA GLN A 420 22.06 31.56 -19.98
C GLN A 420 21.00 32.57 -19.50
N LEU A 421 20.09 32.13 -18.62
CA LEU A 421 19.09 33.01 -18.01
C LEU A 421 19.77 34.14 -17.21
N LEU A 422 20.84 33.82 -16.49
CA LEU A 422 21.60 34.79 -15.70
C LEU A 422 22.38 35.78 -16.58
N ALA A 423 22.91 35.33 -17.73
CA ALA A 423 23.60 36.19 -18.70
C ALA A 423 22.66 37.20 -19.36
N ALA A 424 21.40 36.82 -19.57
CA ALA A 424 20.35 37.70 -20.11
C ALA A 424 19.73 38.62 -19.04
N ALA A 425 19.93 38.34 -17.75
CA ALA A 425 19.34 39.09 -16.66
C ALA A 425 20.13 40.37 -16.30
N LEU A 426 19.51 41.24 -15.51
CA LEU A 426 20.14 42.47 -15.00
C LEU A 426 21.30 42.13 -14.03
N PRO A 427 22.34 42.99 -13.95
CA PRO A 427 23.41 42.85 -12.97
C PRO A 427 22.87 42.65 -11.55
N GLY A 428 23.36 41.61 -10.88
CA GLY A 428 22.93 41.25 -9.52
C GLY A 428 21.71 40.33 -9.44
N ALA A 429 21.11 39.96 -10.59
CA ALA A 429 20.12 38.89 -10.66
C ALA A 429 20.67 37.60 -10.04
N ALA A 430 19.76 36.81 -9.46
CA ALA A 430 20.05 35.51 -8.87
C ALA A 430 19.28 34.43 -9.63
N VAL A 431 19.89 33.27 -9.78
CA VAL A 431 19.23 32.07 -10.25
C VAL A 431 19.25 31.02 -9.15
N ALA A 432 18.20 30.22 -9.10
CA ALA A 432 18.07 29.12 -8.17
C ALA A 432 17.65 27.86 -8.92
N LEU A 433 18.38 26.77 -8.69
CA LEU A 433 18.11 25.47 -9.28
C LEU A 433 17.83 24.45 -8.17
N ASP A 434 16.63 23.87 -8.19
CA ASP A 434 16.30 22.75 -7.34
C ASP A 434 17.01 21.48 -7.86
N ALA A 435 17.66 20.75 -6.96
CA ALA A 435 18.35 19.52 -7.30
C ALA A 435 17.40 18.33 -7.37
N LEU A 436 17.70 17.39 -8.26
CA LEU A 436 16.93 16.16 -8.45
C LEU A 436 17.36 15.13 -7.41
N VAL A 437 16.48 14.80 -6.48
CA VAL A 437 16.70 13.71 -5.52
C VAL A 437 16.43 12.35 -6.17
N ALA A 438 17.40 11.44 -6.09
CA ALA A 438 17.29 10.11 -6.67
C ALA A 438 16.25 9.25 -5.95
N GLY A 439 15.40 8.55 -6.72
CA GLY A 439 14.35 7.66 -6.18
C GLY A 439 13.12 8.38 -5.64
N ALA A 440 13.18 9.69 -5.46
CA ALA A 440 12.04 10.50 -5.06
C ALA A 440 10.96 10.45 -6.16
N PRO A 441 9.69 10.22 -5.82
CA PRO A 441 8.61 10.22 -6.77
C PRO A 441 8.48 11.62 -7.39
N GLY A 442 8.65 11.70 -8.71
CA GLY A 442 8.53 12.95 -9.45
C GLY A 442 7.08 13.42 -9.45
N GLY A 443 6.77 14.44 -8.65
CA GLY A 443 5.63 15.30 -8.92
C GLY A 443 5.84 15.96 -10.30
N GLY A 444 4.77 16.09 -11.07
CA GLY A 444 4.78 16.34 -12.53
C GLY A 444 5.57 17.54 -13.07
N ASP A 445 6.19 18.37 -12.22
CA ASP A 445 6.93 19.58 -12.62
C ASP A 445 8.36 19.64 -12.05
N GLY A 446 9.13 18.55 -12.18
CA GLY A 446 10.58 18.70 -12.43
C GLY A 446 11.55 18.76 -11.25
N GLY A 447 11.19 18.34 -10.03
CA GLY A 447 12.15 18.24 -8.92
C GLY A 447 11.80 17.14 -7.92
N GLY A 448 12.66 16.13 -7.77
CA GLY A 448 12.51 15.14 -6.70
C GLY A 448 12.72 15.81 -5.33
N CYS A 449 11.79 15.66 -4.41
CA CYS A 449 11.87 16.20 -3.05
C CYS A 449 12.04 15.08 -2.02
N VAL A 450 12.60 15.42 -0.85
CA VAL A 450 12.63 14.52 0.31
C VAL A 450 11.45 14.86 1.21
N ALA A 451 10.50 13.95 1.37
CA ALA A 451 9.45 14.07 2.35
C ALA A 451 9.99 13.70 3.74
N ALA A 452 9.97 14.64 4.69
CA ALA A 452 10.37 14.44 6.08
C ALA A 452 9.63 15.41 7.01
N GLU A 453 9.29 14.93 8.19
CA GLU A 453 8.40 15.56 9.17
C GLU A 453 7.09 16.07 8.55
N GLY A 454 6.56 15.33 7.57
CA GLY A 454 5.39 15.69 6.77
C GLY A 454 5.58 16.86 5.79
N LEU A 455 6.78 17.38 5.63
CA LEU A 455 7.10 18.49 4.72
C LEU A 455 7.99 18.01 3.57
N GLU A 456 8.01 18.75 2.47
CA GLU A 456 8.91 18.50 1.35
C GLU A 456 10.17 19.36 1.45
N TRP A 457 11.33 18.71 1.41
CA TRP A 457 12.64 19.32 1.49
C TRP A 457 13.36 19.21 0.15
N ARG A 458 13.82 20.34 -0.37
CA ARG A 458 14.48 20.42 -1.68
C ARG A 458 15.85 21.07 -1.55
N PRO A 459 16.96 20.34 -1.76
CA PRO A 459 18.26 20.97 -1.88
C PRO A 459 18.28 21.83 -3.16
N SER A 460 18.79 23.04 -3.08
CA SER A 460 18.91 23.94 -4.23
C SER A 460 20.30 24.59 -4.29
N LEU A 461 20.75 24.88 -5.52
CA LEU A 461 21.94 25.68 -5.79
C LEU A 461 21.48 27.08 -6.17
N GLU A 462 22.02 28.12 -5.53
CA GLU A 462 21.68 29.50 -5.86
C GLU A 462 22.94 30.33 -6.03
N TRP A 463 23.00 31.16 -7.08
CA TRP A 463 24.11 32.07 -7.31
C TRP A 463 23.66 33.31 -8.04
N ARG A 464 24.49 34.36 -7.99
CA ARG A 464 24.21 35.65 -8.63
C ARG A 464 25.19 35.91 -9.76
N GLN A 465 24.79 36.76 -10.69
CA GLN A 465 25.67 37.16 -11.78
C GLN A 465 26.92 37.83 -11.20
N GLY A 466 28.09 37.38 -11.65
CA GLY A 466 29.39 37.91 -11.21
C GLY A 466 29.90 37.41 -9.86
N THR A 467 29.20 36.51 -9.15
CA THR A 467 29.73 35.96 -7.89
C THR A 467 30.80 34.91 -8.14
N ALA A 468 31.80 34.87 -7.25
CA ALA A 468 32.87 33.87 -7.25
C ALA A 468 32.49 32.56 -6.53
N ALA A 469 31.24 32.43 -6.07
CA ALA A 469 30.74 31.24 -5.40
C ALA A 469 29.24 31.07 -5.68
N ALA A 470 28.81 29.81 -5.65
CA ALA A 470 27.42 29.42 -5.50
C ALA A 470 27.13 29.04 -4.05
N GLY A 471 25.91 29.30 -3.61
CA GLY A 471 25.39 28.84 -2.36
C GLY A 471 24.64 27.52 -2.47
N LEU A 472 24.60 26.79 -1.37
CA LEU A 472 23.83 25.56 -1.21
C LEU A 472 22.73 25.83 -0.18
N PHE A 473 21.48 25.67 -0.61
CA PHE A 473 20.30 25.97 0.17
C PHE A 473 19.39 24.76 0.30
N LEU A 474 18.50 24.84 1.27
CA LEU A 474 17.44 23.90 1.54
C LEU A 474 16.13 24.67 1.56
N ARG A 475 15.21 24.30 0.68
CA ARG A 475 13.87 24.85 0.60
C ARG A 475 12.88 23.91 1.26
N CYS A 476 11.85 24.48 1.87
CA CYS A 476 10.82 23.75 2.59
C CYS A 476 9.44 24.10 2.01
N ALA A 477 8.70 23.11 1.57
CA ALA A 477 7.35 23.27 1.03
C ALA A 477 6.34 22.38 1.75
N VAL A 478 5.09 22.83 1.79
CA VAL A 478 3.97 21.97 2.17
C VAL A 478 3.61 21.11 0.96
N PRO A 479 3.52 19.77 1.11
CA PRO A 479 3.13 18.87 0.03
C PRO A 479 1.84 19.33 -0.66
N LEU A 480 1.83 19.33 -2.00
CA LEU A 480 0.69 19.81 -2.80
C LEU A 480 -0.62 19.09 -2.46
N ILE A 481 -0.53 17.82 -2.05
CA ILE A 481 -1.69 17.02 -1.66
C ILE A 481 -2.45 17.63 -0.47
N LEU A 482 -1.72 18.27 0.46
CA LEU A 482 -2.28 18.96 1.60
C LEU A 482 -2.81 20.35 1.22
N LEU A 483 -2.54 20.84 0.01
CA LEU A 483 -2.96 22.15 -0.48
C LEU A 483 -4.16 22.10 -1.44
N ARG A 484 -4.66 20.92 -1.85
CA ARG A 484 -5.82 20.81 -2.76
C ARG A 484 -7.18 21.09 -2.10
N PRO A 485 -8.17 21.67 -2.80
CA PRO A 485 -8.09 22.17 -4.18
C PRO A 485 -7.31 23.51 -4.27
N PRO A 486 -6.65 23.78 -5.41
CA PRO A 486 -6.00 25.06 -5.64
C PRO A 486 -7.03 26.21 -5.66
N GLY A 487 -6.69 27.35 -5.05
CA GLY A 487 -7.52 28.57 -5.07
C GLY A 487 -8.10 29.02 -3.73
N GLN A 488 -7.97 28.23 -2.66
CA GLN A 488 -8.33 28.70 -1.32
C GLN A 488 -7.22 29.57 -0.67
N PRO A 489 -7.56 30.46 0.28
CA PRO A 489 -6.62 31.32 1.02
C PRO A 489 -5.52 30.56 1.80
N LEU A 490 -5.55 29.23 1.76
CA LEU A 490 -4.56 28.38 2.39
C LEU A 490 -3.14 28.61 1.87
N SER A 491 -2.96 28.88 0.58
CA SER A 491 -1.63 29.17 0.01
C SER A 491 -1.01 30.43 0.63
N ALA A 492 -1.84 31.45 0.86
CA ALA A 492 -1.44 32.67 1.56
C ALA A 492 -1.13 32.40 3.03
N LEU A 493 -1.96 31.60 3.73
CA LEU A 493 -1.69 31.21 5.12
C LEU A 493 -0.36 30.45 5.24
N MET A 494 -0.11 29.50 4.34
CA MET A 494 1.12 28.71 4.33
C MET A 494 2.34 29.56 4.01
N SER A 495 2.22 30.61 3.20
CA SER A 495 3.33 31.54 2.91
C SER A 495 3.85 32.30 4.15
N ALA A 496 3.01 32.46 5.17
CA ALA A 496 3.38 33.04 6.47
C ALA A 496 3.77 31.97 7.50
N GLY A 497 3.57 30.70 7.17
CA GLY A 497 3.87 29.57 8.04
C GLY A 497 5.36 29.41 8.26
N THR A 498 5.72 28.74 9.35
CA THR A 498 7.11 28.44 9.67
C THR A 498 7.27 26.98 10.09
N ALA A 499 8.43 26.42 9.78
CA ALA A 499 8.84 25.09 10.19
C ALA A 499 10.21 25.14 10.86
N THR A 500 10.44 24.24 11.81
CA THR A 500 11.79 23.98 12.32
C THR A 500 12.44 23.00 11.37
N VAL A 501 13.65 23.31 10.90
CA VAL A 501 14.42 22.41 10.05
C VAL A 501 14.81 21.18 10.88
N PRO A 502 14.48 19.95 10.44
CA PRO A 502 14.94 18.74 11.10
C PRO A 502 16.47 18.71 11.07
N HIS A 503 17.07 17.85 11.88
CA HIS A 503 18.52 17.75 11.90
C HIS A 503 19.01 17.21 10.54
N ILE A 504 19.50 18.10 9.67
CA ILE A 504 19.87 17.79 8.29
C ILE A 504 21.36 18.03 8.10
N ARG A 505 22.02 17.12 7.38
CA ARG A 505 23.36 17.32 6.85
C ARG A 505 23.29 17.42 5.33
N LEU A 506 23.81 18.51 4.77
CA LEU A 506 23.99 18.67 3.34
C LEU A 506 25.45 18.44 2.98
N CYS A 507 25.70 17.74 1.87
CA CYS A 507 27.04 17.58 1.32
C CYS A 507 27.04 17.66 -0.21
N VAL A 508 28.15 18.14 -0.76
CA VAL A 508 28.43 18.15 -2.21
C VAL A 508 29.78 17.48 -2.43
N HIS A 509 29.84 16.60 -3.40
CA HIS A 509 31.04 15.80 -3.72
C HIS A 509 31.91 16.50 -4.76
N SER A 510 33.22 16.22 -4.73
CA SER A 510 34.15 16.69 -5.76
C SER A 510 33.95 15.93 -7.07
N GLY A 511 34.12 16.64 -8.19
CA GLY A 511 34.11 16.06 -9.53
C GLY A 511 35.36 15.21 -9.84
N ALA A 512 36.49 15.56 -9.23
CA ALA A 512 37.74 14.82 -9.39
C ALA A 512 37.70 13.50 -8.61
N ALA A 513 37.67 12.37 -9.32
CA ALA A 513 38.05 11.10 -8.73
C ALA A 513 39.57 11.10 -8.51
N PRO A 514 40.08 10.69 -7.33
CA PRO A 514 41.50 10.38 -7.20
C PRO A 514 41.84 9.29 -8.22
N PRO A 515 42.88 9.47 -9.08
CA PRO A 515 43.19 8.54 -10.16
C PRO A 515 43.48 7.10 -9.68
N ASP A 516 43.81 6.90 -8.40
CA ASP A 516 44.26 5.61 -7.87
C ASP A 516 43.30 4.95 -6.87
N ALA A 517 42.13 5.55 -6.58
CA ALA A 517 41.18 4.98 -5.63
C ALA A 517 40.23 4.00 -6.33
N GLY A 518 40.71 2.77 -6.52
CA GLY A 518 39.87 1.63 -6.93
C GLY A 518 38.70 1.44 -5.98
N GLY A 519 37.54 1.99 -6.32
CA GLY A 519 36.28 1.81 -5.61
C GLY A 519 36.12 2.63 -4.33
N GLY A 520 35.34 3.71 -4.41
CA GLY A 520 34.12 3.72 -3.58
C GLY A 520 33.81 4.95 -2.73
N LYS A 521 34.77 5.81 -2.35
CA LYS A 521 34.46 6.99 -1.53
C LYS A 521 34.77 8.30 -2.25
N ARG A 522 33.72 9.00 -2.66
CA ARG A 522 33.79 10.35 -3.24
C ARG A 522 34.25 11.32 -2.16
N ALA A 523 35.24 12.16 -2.48
CA ALA A 523 35.66 13.21 -1.55
C ALA A 523 34.54 14.25 -1.40
N LYS A 524 34.30 14.66 -0.16
CA LYS A 524 33.31 15.69 0.17
C LYS A 524 33.97 17.06 0.05
N THR A 525 33.53 17.88 -0.89
CA THR A 525 34.06 19.25 -1.07
C THR A 525 33.42 20.21 -0.09
N PHE A 526 32.12 20.00 0.19
CA PHE A 526 31.36 20.80 1.14
C PHE A 526 30.52 19.87 2.02
N GLN A 527 30.47 20.17 3.32
CA GLN A 527 29.55 19.53 4.25
C GLN A 527 29.12 20.55 5.29
N ALA A 528 27.82 20.63 5.56
CA ALA A 528 27.29 21.43 6.64
C ALA A 528 26.07 20.78 7.28
N GLU A 529 25.84 21.09 8.55
CA GLU A 529 24.70 20.61 9.32
C GLU A 529 23.77 21.78 9.68
N MET A 530 22.48 21.56 9.53
CA MET A 530 21.40 22.48 9.89
C MET A 530 20.57 21.82 10.99
N ARG A 531 20.31 22.55 12.08
CA ARG A 531 19.49 22.07 13.20
C ARG A 531 18.89 23.25 13.96
N ASN A 532 17.67 23.08 14.46
CA ASN A 532 16.97 24.08 15.27
C ASN A 532 16.88 25.46 14.62
N VAL A 533 16.93 25.53 13.29
CA VAL A 533 16.72 26.77 12.53
C VAL A 533 15.27 26.80 12.11
N VAL A 534 14.65 27.97 12.22
CA VAL A 534 13.28 28.19 11.75
C VAL A 534 13.37 28.71 10.33
N ILE A 535 12.61 28.10 9.41
CA ILE A 535 12.47 28.50 8.02
C ILE A 535 11.00 28.82 7.75
N SER A 536 10.74 29.82 6.89
CA SER A 536 9.39 30.05 6.39
C SER A 536 8.98 28.92 5.45
N LEU A 537 7.72 28.49 5.54
CA LEU A 537 7.12 27.57 4.58
C LEU A 537 6.96 28.30 3.24
N GLY A 538 7.68 27.87 2.21
CA GLY A 538 7.66 28.51 0.89
C GLY A 538 9.04 28.63 0.23
N ASN A 539 9.15 29.56 -0.71
CA ASN A 539 10.31 29.65 -1.63
C ASN A 539 11.58 30.28 -1.04
N LEU A 540 11.59 30.64 0.24
CA LEU A 540 12.80 31.13 0.88
C LEU A 540 13.65 29.95 1.33
N GLY A 541 14.81 29.77 0.68
CA GLY A 541 15.79 28.76 1.05
C GLY A 541 16.60 29.17 2.27
N LEU A 542 16.92 28.21 3.15
CA LEU A 542 17.92 28.36 4.20
C LEU A 542 19.22 27.70 3.73
N GLY A 543 20.34 28.40 3.79
CA GLY A 543 21.57 27.86 3.22
C GLY A 543 22.84 28.60 3.52
N PHE A 544 23.87 28.23 2.76
CA PHE A 544 25.22 28.74 2.87
C PHE A 544 25.57 29.42 1.55
N GLU A 545 25.48 30.76 1.50
CA GLU A 545 25.62 31.57 0.26
C GLU A 545 26.94 31.36 -0.50
N ARG A 546 28.00 30.91 0.19
CA ARG A 546 29.35 30.75 -0.38
C ARG A 546 29.87 29.31 -0.24
N ALA A 547 28.96 28.33 -0.27
CA ALA A 547 29.29 26.91 -0.08
C ALA A 547 30.25 26.36 -1.14
N LEU A 548 30.10 26.80 -2.40
CA LEU A 548 30.76 26.22 -3.56
C LEU A 548 31.53 27.31 -4.33
N PRO A 549 32.83 27.51 -4.08
CA PRO A 549 33.68 28.38 -4.89
C PRO A 549 33.60 28.02 -6.38
N LEU A 550 33.34 29.01 -7.24
CA LEU A 550 33.21 28.85 -8.69
C LEU A 550 34.45 29.40 -9.40
N LYS A 551 34.81 28.79 -10.53
CA LYS A 551 35.87 29.34 -11.38
C LYS A 551 35.37 30.58 -12.14
N PRO A 552 36.22 31.59 -12.37
CA PRO A 552 35.87 32.72 -13.21
C PRO A 552 35.60 32.25 -14.65
N ALA A 553 34.61 32.84 -15.32
CA ALA A 553 34.24 32.50 -16.69
C ALA A 553 35.32 32.92 -17.73
N SER A 554 36.32 33.70 -17.31
CA SER A 554 37.16 34.52 -18.19
C SER A 554 38.30 33.81 -18.94
N GLU A 555 38.34 32.47 -19.01
CA GLU A 555 39.35 31.74 -19.80
C GLU A 555 38.79 31.11 -21.10
N ALA A 556 37.53 31.38 -21.46
CA ALA A 556 36.89 30.80 -22.63
C ALA A 556 37.21 31.56 -23.94
N ILE A 557 38.18 31.01 -24.68
CA ILE A 557 38.34 30.89 -26.15
C ILE A 557 37.82 32.04 -27.04
N PRO A 558 38.68 32.72 -27.83
CA PRO A 558 38.30 33.82 -28.72
C PRO A 558 37.23 33.43 -29.77
N GLN A 559 36.20 34.29 -29.88
CA GLN A 559 35.07 34.18 -30.81
C GLN A 559 35.53 34.04 -32.28
N ARG A 560 35.33 32.87 -32.90
CA ARG A 560 35.32 32.73 -34.36
C ARG A 560 33.88 32.91 -34.87
N GLN A 561 33.64 34.03 -35.54
CA GLN A 561 32.38 34.38 -36.22
C GLN A 561 32.19 33.52 -37.48
N GLN A 562 31.36 32.48 -37.45
CA GLN A 562 30.79 31.87 -38.66
C GLN A 562 29.34 31.39 -38.43
N GLN A 563 28.55 31.38 -39.51
CA GLN A 563 27.11 31.13 -39.53
C GLN A 563 26.76 29.73 -38.99
N GLY A 564 25.96 29.73 -37.92
CA GLY A 564 25.56 28.58 -37.09
C GLY A 564 25.25 29.02 -35.65
N GLN A 565 24.76 30.25 -35.47
CA GLN A 565 24.93 31.04 -34.24
C GLN A 565 24.25 30.44 -33.01
N GLN A 566 23.05 29.86 -33.14
CA GLN A 566 22.30 29.37 -31.97
C GLN A 566 22.92 28.11 -31.35
N GLN A 567 23.25 27.11 -32.17
CA GLN A 567 23.87 25.87 -31.70
C GLN A 567 25.30 26.12 -31.19
N GLN A 568 26.02 27.09 -31.76
CA GLN A 568 27.34 27.49 -31.27
C GLN A 568 27.23 28.23 -29.93
N GLN A 569 26.23 29.09 -29.74
CA GLN A 569 25.98 29.79 -28.49
C GLN A 569 25.58 28.82 -27.35
N GLU A 570 24.73 27.83 -27.64
CA GLU A 570 24.38 26.77 -26.68
C GLU A 570 25.61 25.95 -26.26
N ARG A 571 26.46 25.55 -27.23
CA ARG A 571 27.72 24.84 -26.94
C ARG A 571 28.69 25.69 -26.13
N GLN A 572 28.78 26.98 -26.43
CA GLN A 572 29.65 27.90 -25.70
C GLN A 572 29.16 28.07 -24.26
N ALA A 573 27.87 28.31 -24.05
CA ALA A 573 27.28 28.40 -22.72
C ALA A 573 27.48 27.10 -21.92
N ALA A 574 27.31 25.94 -22.56
CA ALA A 574 27.56 24.65 -21.93
C ALA A 574 29.03 24.47 -21.54
N ALA A 575 29.97 24.89 -22.39
CA ALA A 575 31.40 24.85 -22.10
C ALA A 575 31.77 25.81 -20.95
N GLU A 576 31.22 27.01 -20.93
CA GLU A 576 31.42 28.00 -19.86
C GLU A 576 30.88 27.49 -18.52
N ALA A 577 29.66 26.95 -18.49
CA ALA A 577 29.09 26.30 -17.32
C ALA A 577 29.96 25.11 -16.88
N ALA A 578 30.42 24.27 -17.81
CA ALA A 578 31.29 23.13 -17.51
C ALA A 578 32.60 23.56 -16.86
N VAL A 579 33.24 24.62 -17.36
CA VAL A 579 34.48 25.17 -16.77
C VAL A 579 34.23 25.74 -15.37
N ARG A 580 33.16 26.53 -15.22
CA ARG A 580 32.78 27.20 -13.98
C ARG A 580 32.51 26.19 -12.85
N TRP A 581 31.85 25.09 -13.18
CA TRP A 581 31.45 24.03 -12.26
C TRP A 581 32.39 22.81 -12.25
N ALA A 582 33.53 22.86 -12.97
CA ALA A 582 34.43 21.72 -13.17
C ALA A 582 34.89 21.02 -11.87
N ALA A 583 35.01 21.77 -10.76
CA ALA A 583 35.42 21.20 -9.47
C ALA A 583 34.37 20.25 -8.86
N TYR A 584 33.11 20.33 -9.30
CA TYR A 584 31.96 19.60 -8.76
C TYR A 584 31.29 18.68 -9.78
N LEU A 585 31.59 18.85 -11.07
CA LEU A 585 31.02 18.05 -12.14
C LEU A 585 31.66 16.67 -12.20
N TRP A 586 30.81 15.65 -12.12
CA TRP A 586 31.15 14.26 -12.36
C TRP A 586 30.08 13.66 -13.28
N ASP A 587 30.48 13.10 -14.41
CA ASP A 587 29.55 12.58 -15.43
C ASP A 587 28.47 13.63 -15.83
N GLY A 588 28.92 14.87 -16.04
CA GLY A 588 28.04 15.99 -16.38
C GLY A 588 27.05 16.40 -15.28
N LYS A 589 27.28 16.02 -14.02
CA LYS A 589 26.35 16.32 -12.90
C LYS A 589 27.10 16.81 -11.67
N VAL A 590 26.54 17.81 -10.98
CA VAL A 590 26.92 18.15 -9.61
C VAL A 590 26.18 17.19 -8.69
N ASN A 591 26.93 16.35 -7.97
CA ASN A 591 26.35 15.33 -7.09
C ASN A 591 26.47 15.76 -5.62
N GLY A 592 25.42 15.55 -4.85
CA GLY A 592 25.42 15.76 -3.42
C GLY A 592 24.57 14.76 -2.68
N ALA A 593 24.46 14.94 -1.36
CA ALA A 593 23.54 14.18 -0.55
C ALA A 593 22.94 15.02 0.58
N LEU A 594 21.67 14.74 0.87
CA LEU A 594 20.91 15.25 2.00
C LEU A 594 20.73 14.10 2.98
N THR A 595 21.25 14.24 4.20
CA THR A 595 21.10 13.24 5.26
C THR A 595 20.18 13.75 6.35
N LEU A 596 19.07 13.06 6.58
CA LEU A 596 18.20 13.26 7.75
C LEU A 596 18.85 12.54 8.93
N LEU A 597 19.23 13.28 9.96
CA LEU A 597 19.82 12.76 11.19
C LEU A 597 18.76 12.70 12.29
N PRO A 598 18.89 11.79 13.27
CA PRO A 598 17.99 11.77 14.41
C PRO A 598 18.13 13.08 15.21
N PRO A 599 17.08 13.49 15.93
CA PRO A 599 17.18 14.58 16.89
C PRO A 599 18.27 14.22 17.89
N LYS A 600 19.23 15.13 18.14
CA LYS A 600 20.13 14.92 19.28
C LYS A 600 19.25 14.97 20.51
N GLU A 601 19.23 13.88 21.29
CA GLU A 601 18.69 13.95 22.63
C GLU A 601 19.35 15.16 23.31
N PRO A 602 18.57 16.01 24.01
CA PRO A 602 19.14 17.07 24.80
C PRO A 602 20.05 16.37 25.81
N GLN A 603 21.36 16.30 25.47
CA GLN A 603 22.37 15.71 26.32
C GLN A 603 22.16 16.36 27.67
N GLU A 604 21.80 15.55 28.66
CA GLU A 604 21.58 15.93 30.05
C GLU A 604 22.53 17.08 30.42
N GLN A 605 22.02 18.31 30.38
CA GLN A 605 22.63 19.43 31.08
C GLN A 605 22.63 19.18 32.62
N GLN A 606 22.15 18.01 33.07
CA GLN A 606 22.09 17.50 34.43
C GLN A 606 23.39 16.88 34.99
N LYS A 607 24.58 17.07 34.39
CA LYS A 607 25.85 16.70 35.06
C LYS A 607 26.70 17.86 35.57
N LYS A 608 26.29 19.13 35.39
CA LYS A 608 26.96 20.29 35.99
C LYS A 608 26.00 21.45 36.26
N GLN A 609 25.10 21.30 37.23
CA GLN A 609 24.62 22.41 38.07
C GLN A 609 24.44 21.91 39.50
#